data_AF-A0A086ZU39-F1
#
_entry.id   AF-A0A086ZU39-F1
#
_cell.length_a   1.000
_cell.length_b   1.000
_cell.length_c   1.000
_cell.angle_alpha   90.00
_cell.angle_beta   90.00
_cell.angle_gamma   90.00
#
_symmetry.space_group_name_H-M   'P 1'
#
loop_
_entity.id
_entity.type
_entity.pdbx_description
1 polymer ?
#
loop_
_entity_poly.entity_id
_entity_poly.type
_entity_poly.pdbx_seq_one_letter_code
_entity_poly.pdbx_strand_id
1 'polypeptide(L)'
;MKGPDSDTRRLILHRDAYRCLVCGRDLDASWSGYSIHHRRLRSHGGSDLNQPSNLILLCGSGTTGCHGEIHAHPDHAYQHGWLVHAWADPTTIPLLTHRHGWILLNPDGTWTPYRKDNQ
;
A
#
# COMPACT_ATOMS: atom_id res chain seq x y z
N MET A 1 13.76 -9.30 -10.62
CA MET A 1 12.48 -8.65 -11.05
C MET A 1 12.61 -7.15 -11.00
N LYS A 2 12.05 -6.39 -11.96
CA LYS A 2 11.99 -4.92 -11.93
C LYS A 2 10.79 -4.46 -11.08
N GLY A 3 10.85 -3.23 -10.55
CA GLY A 3 9.71 -2.60 -9.85
C GLY A 3 8.56 -2.25 -10.82
N PRO A 4 7.48 -1.61 -10.33
CA PRO A 4 6.38 -1.17 -11.18
C PRO A 4 6.86 -0.18 -12.25
N ASP A 5 6.23 -0.21 -13.42
CA ASP A 5 6.49 0.74 -14.50
C ASP A 5 6.03 2.17 -14.14
N SER A 6 6.40 3.14 -14.99
CA SER A 6 6.12 4.56 -14.76
C SER A 6 4.63 4.88 -14.68
N ASP A 7 3.79 4.20 -15.47
CA ASP A 7 2.35 4.44 -15.52
C ASP A 7 1.68 3.95 -14.25
N THR A 8 2.04 2.75 -13.79
CA THR A 8 1.61 2.21 -12.50
C THR A 8 2.07 3.12 -11.36
N ARG A 9 3.31 3.59 -11.38
CA ARG A 9 3.81 4.51 -10.34
C ARG A 9 3.00 5.80 -10.31
N ARG A 10 2.71 6.39 -11.48
CA ARG A 10 1.89 7.61 -11.60
C ARG A 10 0.48 7.37 -11.10
N LEU A 11 -0.14 6.26 -11.49
CA LEU A 11 -1.47 5.85 -11.02
C LEU A 11 -1.54 5.81 -9.49
N ILE A 12 -0.59 5.14 -8.82
CA ILE A 12 -0.54 5.06 -7.36
C ILE A 12 -0.39 6.44 -6.71
N LEU A 13 0.50 7.28 -7.24
CA LEU A 13 0.71 8.64 -6.74
C LEU A 13 -0.57 9.49 -6.82
N HIS A 14 -1.30 9.42 -7.94
CA HIS A 14 -2.56 10.15 -8.12
C HIS A 14 -3.69 9.56 -7.27
N ARG A 15 -3.83 8.24 -7.22
CA ARG A 15 -4.81 7.53 -6.38
C ARG A 15 -4.70 7.98 -4.93
N ASP A 16 -3.47 8.03 -4.41
CA ASP A 16 -3.19 8.36 -3.02
C ASP A 16 -3.05 9.89 -2.80
N ALA A 17 -3.31 10.70 -3.83
CA ALA A 17 -3.18 12.15 -3.85
C ALA A 17 -1.85 12.67 -3.27
N TYR A 18 -0.75 11.98 -3.58
CA TYR A 18 0.59 12.29 -3.09
C TYR A 18 0.66 12.34 -1.55
N ARG A 19 -0.09 11.48 -0.85
CA ARG A 19 -0.10 11.40 0.61
C ARG A 19 0.19 9.99 1.09
N CYS A 20 0.85 9.89 2.23
CA CYS A 20 1.06 8.61 2.88
C CYS A 20 -0.30 8.00 3.26
N LEU A 21 -0.54 6.78 2.81
CA LEU A 21 -1.79 6.07 3.06
C LEU A 21 -2.06 5.85 4.55
N VAL A 22 -1.02 5.66 5.36
CA VAL A 22 -1.11 5.34 6.80
C VAL A 22 -1.31 6.59 7.66
N CYS A 23 -0.53 7.65 7.43
CA CYS A 23 -0.52 8.83 8.32
C CYS A 23 -1.04 10.12 7.68
N GLY A 24 -1.39 10.11 6.39
CA GLY A 24 -1.94 11.27 5.69
C GLY A 24 -0.94 12.38 5.33
N ARG A 25 0.33 12.24 5.74
CA ARG A 25 1.43 13.18 5.45
C ARG A 25 1.58 13.40 3.94
N ASP A 26 1.72 14.66 3.53
CA ASP A 26 2.06 15.03 2.14
C ASP A 26 3.45 14.51 1.74
N LEU A 27 3.54 13.93 0.56
CA LEU A 27 4.72 13.30 -0.05
C LEU A 27 5.13 14.01 -1.33
N ASP A 28 4.89 15.32 -1.38
CA ASP A 28 5.33 16.15 -2.49
C ASP A 28 6.86 16.09 -2.68
N ALA A 29 7.30 16.66 -3.79
CA ALA A 29 8.69 16.61 -4.24
C ALA A 29 9.72 17.22 -3.26
N SER A 30 9.28 17.88 -2.18
CA SER A 30 10.15 18.53 -1.20
C SER A 30 10.62 17.62 -0.06
N TRP A 31 10.01 16.43 0.14
CA TRP A 31 10.32 15.57 1.29
C TRP A 31 11.21 14.37 0.94
N SER A 32 11.98 13.89 1.94
CA SER A 32 13.14 12.98 1.86
C SER A 32 12.85 11.53 1.45
N GLY A 33 11.81 11.27 0.66
CA GLY A 33 11.58 9.98 0.03
C GLY A 33 10.27 9.32 0.44
N TYR A 34 9.43 9.08 -0.55
CA TYR A 34 8.31 8.16 -0.46
C TYR A 34 8.71 6.78 -0.98
N SER A 35 7.96 5.76 -0.57
CA SER A 35 8.07 4.42 -1.11
C SER A 35 6.73 3.98 -1.67
N ILE A 36 6.75 3.36 -2.85
CA ILE A 36 5.64 2.53 -3.32
C ILE A 36 5.91 1.13 -2.78
N HIS A 37 5.19 0.77 -1.74
CA HIS A 37 5.39 -0.44 -0.96
C HIS A 37 4.49 -1.57 -1.49
N HIS A 38 5.07 -2.77 -1.59
CA HIS A 38 4.36 -4.00 -1.93
C HIS A 38 3.72 -4.61 -0.68
N ARG A 39 2.38 -4.69 -0.64
CA ARG A 39 1.63 -5.30 0.48
C ARG A 39 1.96 -6.79 0.59
N ARG A 40 1.85 -7.52 -0.52
CA ARG A 40 2.44 -8.85 -0.70
C ARG A 40 3.88 -8.65 -1.15
N LEU A 41 4.80 -8.93 -0.23
CA LEU A 41 6.21 -8.57 -0.38
C LEU A 41 6.83 -9.08 -1.68
N ARG A 42 7.73 -8.27 -2.23
CA ARG A 42 8.47 -8.54 -3.47
C ARG A 42 9.22 -9.86 -3.48
N SER A 43 9.69 -10.33 -2.32
CA SER A 43 10.38 -11.62 -2.17
C SER A 43 9.48 -12.82 -2.50
N HIS A 44 8.16 -12.67 -2.47
CA HIS A 44 7.22 -13.76 -2.77
C HIS A 44 7.01 -13.98 -4.28
N GLY A 45 7.45 -13.07 -5.14
CA GLY A 45 7.29 -13.19 -6.59
C GLY A 45 5.83 -13.12 -7.08
N GLY A 46 5.59 -13.67 -8.28
CA GLY A 46 4.29 -13.63 -8.97
C GLY A 46 4.20 -12.55 -10.06
N SER A 47 3.36 -12.79 -11.07
CA SER A 47 3.13 -11.86 -12.19
C SER A 47 2.28 -10.65 -11.79
N ASP A 48 1.47 -10.80 -10.75
CA ASP A 48 0.60 -9.79 -10.16
C ASP A 48 1.32 -8.88 -9.14
N LEU A 49 2.62 -9.10 -8.91
CA LEU A 49 3.36 -8.40 -7.86
C LEU A 49 3.31 -6.87 -8.00
N ASN A 50 3.40 -6.36 -9.23
CA ASN A 50 3.39 -4.93 -9.51
C ASN A 50 1.98 -4.38 -9.81
N GLN A 51 0.92 -5.15 -9.58
CA GLN A 51 -0.44 -4.69 -9.80
C GLN A 51 -0.83 -3.60 -8.80
N PRO A 52 -1.64 -2.60 -9.19
CA PRO A 52 -2.02 -1.49 -8.31
C PRO A 52 -2.65 -1.92 -6.98
N SER A 53 -3.37 -3.04 -6.96
CA SER A 53 -3.99 -3.62 -5.77
C SER A 53 -2.99 -4.10 -4.72
N ASN A 54 -1.76 -4.36 -5.13
CA ASN A 54 -0.66 -4.78 -4.26
C ASN A 54 0.25 -3.61 -3.82
N LEU A 55 0.01 -2.39 -4.31
CA LEU A 55 0.90 -1.25 -4.10
C LEU A 55 0.24 -0.14 -3.28
N ILE A 56 0.97 0.37 -2.28
CA ILE A 56 0.53 1.50 -1.44
C ILE A 56 1.62 2.56 -1.32
N LEU A 57 1.21 3.84 -1.25
CA LEU A 57 2.14 4.96 -1.09
C LEU A 57 2.41 5.24 0.40
N LEU A 58 3.68 5.21 0.80
CA LEU A 58 4.12 5.40 2.17
C LEU A 58 5.20 6.48 2.30
N CYS A 59 5.22 7.16 3.44
CA CYS A 59 6.36 7.98 3.82
C CYS A 59 7.53 7.10 4.30
N GLY A 60 8.74 7.55 4.01
CA GLY A 60 9.98 6.96 4.50
C GLY A 60 10.47 5.79 3.64
N SER A 61 11.42 5.06 4.20
CA SER A 61 12.08 3.89 3.59
C SER A 61 11.75 2.63 4.38
N GLY A 62 12.33 1.48 3.99
CA GLY A 62 12.15 0.23 4.73
C GLY A 62 12.60 0.27 6.20
N THR A 63 13.22 1.36 6.65
CA THR A 63 13.67 1.57 8.04
C THR A 63 13.24 2.92 8.63
N THR A 64 12.49 3.76 7.91
CA THR A 64 12.06 5.07 8.40
C THR A 64 10.60 5.36 8.05
N GLY A 65 9.95 6.22 8.82
CA GLY A 65 8.55 6.59 8.59
C GLY A 65 7.58 5.40 8.66
N CYS A 66 6.38 5.56 8.11
CA CYS A 66 5.37 4.50 8.12
C CYS A 66 5.81 3.24 7.37
N HIS A 67 6.67 3.38 6.36
CA HIS A 67 7.24 2.21 5.68
C HIS A 67 8.12 1.38 6.62
N GLY A 68 8.98 2.02 7.41
CA GLY A 68 9.76 1.35 8.44
C GLY A 68 8.90 0.71 9.52
N GLU A 69 7.88 1.42 10.01
CA GLU A 69 6.95 0.92 11.03
C GLU A 69 6.21 -0.35 10.58
N ILE A 70 5.79 -0.42 9.31
CA ILE A 70 5.16 -1.61 8.73
C ILE A 70 6.10 -2.81 8.76
N HIS A 71 7.37 -2.61 8.45
CA HIS A 71 8.36 -3.69 8.46
C HIS A 71 8.79 -4.09 9.88
N ALA A 72 8.78 -3.15 10.83
CA ALA A 72 9.10 -3.41 12.23
C ALA A 72 7.96 -4.13 12.98
N HIS A 73 6.70 -3.92 12.56
CA HIS A 73 5.51 -4.42 13.25
C HIS A 73 4.56 -5.20 12.29
N PRO A 74 5.01 -6.36 11.78
CA PRO A 74 4.27 -7.09 10.73
C PRO A 74 2.86 -7.54 11.18
N ASP A 75 2.68 -7.97 12.43
CA ASP A 75 1.36 -8.42 12.92
C ASP A 75 0.33 -7.29 12.86
N HIS A 76 0.72 -6.09 13.29
CA HIS A 76 -0.11 -4.90 13.19
C HIS A 76 -0.37 -4.51 11.73
N ALA A 77 0.64 -4.63 10.86
CA ALA A 77 0.50 -4.36 9.44
C ALA A 77 -0.44 -5.35 8.73
N TYR A 78 -0.44 -6.62 9.10
CA TYR A 78 -1.38 -7.62 8.59
C TYR A 78 -2.82 -7.33 9.05
N GLN A 79 -3.02 -6.99 10.33
CA GLN A 79 -4.33 -6.62 10.86
C GLN A 79 -4.96 -5.42 10.13
N HIS A 80 -4.11 -4.49 9.68
CA HIS A 80 -4.50 -3.30 8.93
C HIS A 80 -4.47 -3.47 7.41
N GLY A 81 -4.13 -4.66 6.91
CA GLY A 81 -4.05 -4.96 5.49
C GLY A 81 -2.92 -4.24 4.75
N TRP A 82 -1.98 -3.63 5.46
CA TRP A 82 -0.79 -2.99 4.90
C TRP A 82 0.23 -4.01 4.40
N LEU A 83 0.26 -5.19 5.04
CA LEU A 83 0.90 -6.38 4.51
C LEU A 83 -0.14 -7.44 4.16
N VAL A 84 0.21 -8.30 3.22
CA VAL A 84 -0.55 -9.47 2.77
C VAL A 84 0.44 -10.63 2.68
N HIS A 85 0.15 -11.79 3.29
CA HIS A 85 1.11 -12.90 3.20
C HIS A 85 1.15 -13.48 1.76
N ALA A 86 2.12 -14.35 1.51
CA ALA A 86 2.45 -14.84 0.17
C ALA A 86 1.30 -15.56 -0.57
N TRP A 87 0.44 -16.24 0.17
CA TRP A 87 -0.61 -17.14 -0.31
C TRP A 87 -1.98 -16.51 -0.64
N ALA A 88 -2.14 -15.19 -0.49
CA ALA A 88 -3.42 -14.51 -0.52
C ALA A 88 -3.42 -13.45 -1.60
N ASP A 89 -4.62 -13.17 -2.07
CA ASP A 89 -4.88 -12.18 -3.09
C ASP A 89 -5.05 -10.79 -2.46
N PRO A 90 -4.15 -9.82 -2.76
CA PRO A 90 -4.28 -8.45 -2.26
C PRO A 90 -5.60 -7.76 -2.61
N THR A 91 -6.30 -8.18 -3.67
CA THR A 91 -7.60 -7.62 -4.08
C THR A 91 -8.73 -8.01 -3.13
N THR A 92 -8.54 -9.03 -2.29
CA THR A 92 -9.54 -9.53 -1.35
C THR A 92 -9.31 -9.05 0.08
N ILE A 93 -8.13 -8.51 0.38
CA ILE A 93 -7.76 -8.06 1.72
C ILE A 93 -7.99 -6.55 1.83
N PRO A 94 -8.95 -6.09 2.67
CA PRO A 94 -9.15 -4.66 2.88
C PRO A 94 -7.98 -4.07 3.66
N LEU A 95 -7.70 -2.79 3.44
CA LEU A 95 -6.70 -2.05 4.21
C LEU A 95 -7.28 -0.78 4.83
N LEU A 96 -6.76 -0.43 6.00
CA LEU A 96 -7.10 0.83 6.65
C LEU A 96 -6.27 1.96 6.07
N THR A 97 -6.94 3.06 5.71
CA THR A 97 -6.30 4.29 5.25
C THR A 97 -6.62 5.44 6.20
N HIS A 98 -5.72 6.42 6.29
CA HIS A 98 -5.93 7.63 7.06
C HIS A 98 -7.15 8.44 6.56
N ARG A 99 -7.34 8.52 5.24
CA ARG A 99 -8.30 9.43 4.62
C ARG A 99 -9.68 8.83 4.38
N HIS A 100 -9.75 7.53 4.12
CA HIS A 100 -10.97 6.88 3.62
C HIS A 100 -11.48 5.78 4.56
N GLY A 101 -10.79 5.51 5.67
CA GLY A 101 -11.07 4.34 6.49
C GLY A 101 -10.71 3.06 5.75
N TRP A 102 -11.47 1.99 5.97
CA TRP A 102 -11.26 0.70 5.33
C TRP A 102 -11.69 0.71 3.87
N ILE A 103 -10.82 0.24 2.98
CA ILE A 103 -11.08 0.12 1.54
C ILE A 103 -10.56 -1.20 0.99
N LEU A 104 -11.05 -1.61 -0.19
CA LEU A 104 -10.39 -2.60 -1.06
C LEU A 104 -9.72 -1.87 -2.24
N LEU A 105 -8.53 -2.33 -2.63
CA LEU A 105 -7.84 -1.82 -3.82
C LEU A 105 -8.15 -2.70 -5.02
N ASN A 106 -8.61 -2.06 -6.10
CA ASN A 106 -9.03 -2.73 -7.31
C ASN A 106 -7.84 -2.89 -8.29
N PRO A 107 -7.87 -3.88 -9.19
CA PRO A 107 -6.81 -4.09 -10.19
C PRO A 107 -6.58 -2.89 -11.12
N ASP A 108 -7.62 -2.09 -11.37
CA ASP A 108 -7.55 -0.88 -12.22
C ASP A 108 -6.96 0.35 -11.50
N GLY A 109 -6.57 0.21 -10.23
CA GLY A 109 -6.03 1.29 -9.41
C GLY A 109 -7.08 2.14 -8.69
N THR A 110 -8.37 1.86 -8.85
CA THR A 110 -9.41 2.46 -8.03
C THR A 110 -9.51 1.77 -6.67
N TRP A 111 -10.42 2.24 -5.82
CA TRP A 111 -10.73 1.59 -4.56
C TRP A 111 -12.22 1.64 -4.27
N THR A 112 -12.68 0.73 -3.41
CA THR A 112 -14.07 0.63 -2.99
C THR A 112 -14.12 0.69 -1.46
N PRO A 113 -15.05 1.48 -0.86
CA PRO A 113 -15.26 1.46 0.58
C PRO A 113 -15.53 0.04 1.09
N TYR A 114 -14.86 -0.36 2.17
CA TYR A 114 -15.10 -1.64 2.83
C TYR A 114 -15.69 -1.39 4.22
N ARG A 115 -16.87 -1.94 4.49
CA ARG A 115 -17.44 -1.94 5.83
C ARG A 115 -17.01 -3.21 6.52
N LYS A 116 -16.24 -3.10 7.60
CA LYS A 116 -16.12 -4.19 8.56
C LYS A 116 -17.47 -4.28 9.26
N ASP A 117 -18.28 -5.28 8.90
CA ASP A 117 -19.47 -5.57 9.69
C ASP A 117 -19.00 -5.87 11.11
N ASN A 118 -19.60 -5.16 12.09
CA ASN A 118 -19.28 -5.35 13.51
C ASN A 118 -19.67 -6.79 13.88
N GLN A 119 -18.67 -7.66 14.06
CA GLN A 119 -18.82 -8.85 14.89
C GLN A 119 -18.64 -8.45 16.36
#